data_AF-A0A919ZV48-F1
#
_entry.id   AF-A0A919ZV48-F1
#
_cell.length_a   1.000
_cell.length_b   1.000
_cell.length_c   1.000
_cell.angle_alpha   90.00
_cell.angle_beta   90.00
_cell.angle_gamma   90.00
#
_symmetry.space_group_name_H-M   'P 1'
#
loop_
_entity.id
_entity.type
_entity.pdbx_description
1 polymer ?
#
loop_
_entity_poly.entity_id
_entity_poly.type
_entity_poly.pdbx_seq_one_letter_code
_entity_poly.pdbx_strand_id
1 'polypeptide(L)'
;MVIDIGGGTSEVAILSLNGIVYSESLKVGGDKFDEALQAYVRRKFGVVIGETTAELIKLQVGCATLNCKKNLKLLSLEAVT
;
A
#
# COMPACT_ATOMS: atom_id res chain seq x y z
N MET A 1 -18.29 -8.47 8.86
CA MET A 1 -16.97 -8.82 8.33
C MET A 1 -16.10 -7.59 8.43
N VAL A 2 -14.94 -7.70 9.05
CA VAL A 2 -13.96 -6.64 9.24
C VAL A 2 -12.70 -7.07 8.50
N ILE A 3 -12.08 -6.14 7.79
CA ILE A 3 -10.80 -6.33 7.14
C ILE A 3 -9.89 -5.22 7.66
N ASP A 4 -8.80 -5.59 8.32
CA ASP A 4 -7.75 -4.69 8.76
C ASP A 4 -6.53 -4.88 7.85
N ILE A 5 -5.95 -3.78 7.37
CA ILE A 5 -4.78 -3.79 6.50
C ILE A 5 -3.66 -3.06 7.25
N GLY A 6 -2.78 -3.82 7.86
CA GLY A 6 -1.58 -3.32 8.54
C GLY A 6 -0.37 -3.18 7.61
N GLY A 7 0.81 -2.99 8.19
CA GLY A 7 2.09 -2.94 7.45
C GLY A 7 2.52 -4.31 6.93
N GLY A 8 2.77 -5.26 7.84
CA GLY A 8 3.23 -6.60 7.47
C GLY A 8 2.11 -7.64 7.24
N THR A 9 0.93 -7.40 7.79
CA THR A 9 -0.20 -8.34 7.74
C THR A 9 -1.53 -7.65 7.43
N SER A 10 -2.46 -8.42 6.91
CA SER A 10 -3.87 -8.03 6.78
C SER A 10 -4.71 -9.08 7.48
N GLU A 11 -5.62 -8.63 8.33
CA GLU A 11 -6.48 -9.50 9.13
C GLU A 11 -7.90 -9.44 8.58
N VAL A 12 -8.54 -10.60 8.45
CA VAL A 12 -9.96 -10.70 8.07
C VAL A 12 -10.69 -11.40 9.19
N ALA A 13 -11.77 -10.78 9.69
CA ALA A 13 -12.58 -11.34 10.77
C ALA A 13 -14.08 -11.26 10.46
N ILE A 14 -14.81 -12.31 10.81
CA ILE A 14 -16.27 -12.36 10.81
C ILE A 14 -16.73 -12.42 12.26
N LEU A 15 -17.51 -11.41 12.67
CA LEU A 15 -18.04 -11.28 14.02
C LEU A 15 -19.54 -11.61 14.02
N SER A 16 -20.00 -12.31 15.05
CA SER A 16 -21.43 -12.55 15.32
C SER A 16 -21.64 -12.80 16.82
N LEU A 17 -22.79 -12.37 17.36
CA LEU A 17 -23.20 -12.60 18.75
C LEU A 17 -22.06 -12.41 19.78
N ASN A 18 -21.41 -11.24 19.75
CA ASN A 18 -20.30 -10.89 20.65
C ASN A 18 -19.09 -11.86 20.61
N GLY A 19 -18.94 -12.63 19.53
CA GLY A 19 -17.86 -13.57 19.32
C GLY A 19 -17.26 -13.48 17.91
N ILE A 20 -16.09 -14.10 17.75
CA ILE A 20 -15.40 -14.26 16.47
C ILE A 20 -15.84 -15.61 15.89
N VAL A 21 -16.46 -15.58 14.71
CA VAL A 21 -16.90 -16.78 13.98
C VAL A 21 -15.78 -17.31 13.09
N TYR A 22 -15.01 -16.39 12.51
CA TYR A 22 -13.88 -16.72 11.64
C TYR A 22 -12.85 -15.60 11.71
N SER A 23 -11.57 -15.95 11.71
CA SER A 23 -10.46 -15.01 11.61
C SER A 23 -9.31 -15.63 10.82
N GLU A 24 -8.74 -14.88 9.89
CA GLU A 24 -7.56 -15.27 9.12
C GLU A 24 -6.57 -14.10 9.03
N SER A 25 -5.28 -14.40 9.19
CA SER A 25 -4.18 -13.46 9.05
C SER A 25 -3.41 -13.77 7.77
N LEU A 26 -3.27 -12.78 6.91
CA LEU A 26 -2.49 -12.86 5.68
C LEU A 26 -1.19 -12.08 5.87
N LYS A 27 -0.05 -12.67 5.47
CA LYS A 27 1.27 -12.01 5.48
C LYS A 27 1.46 -11.07 4.29
N VAL A 28 0.48 -10.19 4.09
CA VAL A 28 0.44 -9.17 3.05
C VAL A 28 -0.11 -7.90 3.69
N GLY A 29 0.55 -6.77 3.48
CA GLY A 29 0.10 -5.47 3.97
C GLY A 29 0.82 -4.34 3.23
N GLY A 30 0.90 -3.18 3.89
CA GLY A 30 1.65 -2.00 3.45
C GLY A 30 3.05 -2.31 2.88
N ASP A 31 3.83 -3.11 3.59
CA ASP A 31 5.25 -3.38 3.28
C ASP A 31 5.38 -4.07 1.90
N LYS A 32 4.44 -4.97 1.58
CA LYS A 32 4.41 -5.65 0.28
C LYS A 32 4.08 -4.70 -0.86
N PHE A 33 3.27 -3.67 -0.61
CA PHE A 33 3.02 -2.63 -1.60
C PHE A 33 4.26 -1.78 -1.85
N ASP A 34 5.01 -1.45 -0.80
CA ASP A 34 6.25 -0.68 -0.94
C ASP A 34 7.34 -1.46 -1.65
N GLU A 35 7.53 -2.75 -1.30
CA GLU A 35 8.43 -3.66 -2.01
C GLU A 35 8.08 -3.73 -3.52
N ALA A 36 6.79 -3.86 -3.84
CA ALA A 36 6.32 -3.91 -5.22
C ALA A 36 6.62 -2.59 -5.96
N LEU A 37 6.45 -1.45 -5.28
CA LEU A 37 6.73 -0.13 -5.82
C LEU A 37 8.24 0.10 -6.05
N GLN A 38 9.08 -0.24 -5.08
CA GLN A 38 10.53 -0.21 -5.20
C GLN A 38 11.01 -1.05 -6.39
N ALA A 39 10.49 -2.28 -6.49
CA ALA A 39 10.85 -3.19 -7.57
C ALA A 39 10.37 -2.67 -8.94
N TYR A 40 9.19 -2.05 -9.01
CA TYR A 40 8.69 -1.40 -10.23
C TYR A 40 9.59 -0.23 -10.67
N VAL A 41 9.93 0.67 -9.74
CA VAL A 41 10.79 1.83 -10.02
C VAL A 41 12.17 1.38 -10.49
N ARG A 42 12.77 0.39 -9.82
CA ARG A 42 14.05 -0.20 -10.23
C ARG A 42 14.00 -0.79 -11.64
N ARG A 43 12.96 -1.54 -11.99
CA ARG A 43 12.82 -2.14 -13.33
C ARG A 43 12.54 -1.12 -14.43
N LYS A 44 11.76 -0.07 -14.14
CA LYS A 44 11.32 0.91 -15.14
C LYS A 44 12.31 2.04 -15.36
N PHE A 45 12.95 2.52 -14.30
CA PHE A 45 13.81 3.71 -14.34
C PHE A 45 15.28 3.42 -14.01
N GLY A 46 15.61 2.20 -13.56
CA GLY A 46 16.98 1.85 -13.17
C GLY A 46 17.46 2.47 -11.85
N VAL A 47 16.57 3.15 -11.11
CA VAL A 47 16.89 3.82 -9.85
C VAL A 47 16.40 2.99 -8.67
N VAL A 48 17.17 2.98 -7.58
CA VAL A 48 16.75 2.39 -6.31
C VAL A 48 16.19 3.48 -5.42
N ILE A 49 14.98 3.26 -4.91
CA ILE A 49 14.36 4.13 -3.91
C ILE A 49 14.29 3.38 -2.58
N GLY A 50 14.38 4.12 -1.47
CA GLY A 50 14.22 3.56 -0.13
C GLY A 50 12.75 3.29 0.21
N GLU A 51 12.54 2.57 1.30
CA GLU A 51 11.21 2.22 1.83
C GLU A 51 10.39 3.46 2.17
N THR A 52 10.97 4.45 2.86
CA THR A 52 10.29 5.71 3.19
C THR A 52 9.81 6.46 1.95
N THR A 53 10.62 6.49 0.89
CA THR A 53 10.23 7.13 -0.38
C THR A 53 9.13 6.35 -1.08
N ALA A 54 9.17 5.02 -1.02
CA ALA A 54 8.13 4.17 -1.59
C ALA A 54 6.78 4.37 -0.87
N GLU A 55 6.78 4.42 0.47
CA GLU A 55 5.60 4.72 1.28
C GLU A 55 5.03 6.11 0.93
N LEU A 56 5.88 7.13 0.82
CA LEU A 56 5.44 8.48 0.44
C LEU A 56 4.75 8.48 -0.93
N ILE A 57 5.32 7.79 -1.92
CA ILE A 57 4.71 7.65 -3.25
C ILE A 57 3.38 6.88 -3.15
N LYS A 58 3.33 5.80 -2.37
CA LYS A 58 2.11 5.00 -2.13
C LYS A 58 0.99 5.88 -1.56
N LEU A 59 1.27 6.70 -0.55
CA LEU A 59 0.29 7.61 0.04
C LEU A 59 -0.17 8.69 -0.96
N GLN A 60 0.77 9.31 -1.68
CA GLN A 60 0.46 10.38 -2.63
C GLN A 60 -0.34 9.87 -3.84
N VAL A 61 0.14 8.84 -4.53
CA VAL A 61 -0.40 8.41 -5.83
C VAL A 61 -0.93 6.98 -5.87
N GLY A 62 -0.72 6.17 -4.82
CA GLY A 62 -1.16 4.78 -4.79
C GLY A 62 -2.68 4.63 -4.90
N CYS A 63 -3.13 3.69 -5.74
CA CYS A 63 -4.53 3.40 -5.89
C CYS A 63 -4.77 1.99 -6.43
N ALA A 64 -5.78 1.30 -5.90
CA ALA A 64 -6.09 -0.09 -6.24
C ALA A 64 -7.14 -0.25 -7.36
N THR A 65 -7.52 0.83 -8.04
CA THR A 65 -8.58 0.81 -9.08
C THR A 65 -8.09 1.42 -10.40
N LEU A 66 -8.57 0.87 -11.52
CA LEU A 66 -8.24 1.34 -12.88
C LEU A 66 -8.72 2.78 -13.15
N ASN A 67 -9.81 3.21 -12.51
CA ASN A 67 -10.44 4.52 -12.73
C ASN A 67 -10.03 5.58 -11.69
N CYS A 68 -8.89 5.40 -11.04
CA CYS A 68 -8.48 6.30 -9.97
C CYS A 68 -8.02 7.66 -10.50
N LYS A 69 -8.94 8.64 -10.51
CA LYS A 69 -8.65 10.05 -10.79
C LYS A 69 -8.08 10.74 -9.55
N LYS A 70 -6.80 10.52 -9.26
CA LYS A 70 -6.09 11.38 -8.31
C LYS A 70 -5.75 12.71 -9.00
N ASN A 71 -6.07 13.84 -8.35
CA ASN A 71 -5.65 15.16 -8.82
C ASN A 71 -4.12 15.24 -8.76
N LEU A 72 -3.45 15.02 -9.90
CA LEU A 72 -1.99 15.03 -10.06
C LEU A 72 -1.36 16.45 -9.93
N LYS A 73 -1.98 17.38 -9.20
CA LYS A 73 -1.54 18.77 -9.08
C LYS A 73 -0.31 18.97 -8.15
N LEU A 74 0.18 17.93 -7.49
CA LEU A 74 1.24 18.04 -6.48
C LEU A 74 2.59 17.44 -6.89
N LEU A 75 2.74 16.98 -8.14
CA LEU A 75 4.01 16.40 -8.62
C LEU A 75 4.97 17.43 -9.27
N SER A 76 4.67 18.72 -9.17
CA SER A 76 5.64 19.76 -9.47
C SER A 76 6.54 20.00 -8.25
N LEU A 77 7.72 19.37 -8.29
CA LEU A 77 8.99 19.84 -7.71
C LEU A 77 9.48 19.44 -6.30
N GLU A 78 8.80 18.66 -5.46
CA GLU A 78 9.34 18.37 -4.11
C GLU A 78 9.95 16.97 -3.87
N ALA A 79 9.86 16.04 -4.82
CA ALA A 79 10.29 14.65 -4.56
C ALA A 79 11.77 14.34 -4.86
N VAL A 80 12.60 15.34 -5.16
CA VAL A 80 14.01 15.14 -5.58
C VAL A 80 15.04 15.83 -4.67
N THR A 81 14.61 16.53 -3.62
CA THR A 81 15.51 17.14 -2.61
C THR A 81 15.29 16.54 -1.23
#